data_AF-A0A950MA67-F1
#
_entry.id   AF-A0A950MA67-F1
#
_cell.length_a   1.000
_cell.length_b   1.000
_cell.length_c   1.000
_cell.angle_alpha   90.00
_cell.angle_beta   90.00
_cell.angle_gamma   90.00
#
_symmetry.space_group_name_H-M   'P 1'
#
loop_
_entity.id
_entity.type
_entity.pdbx_description
1 polymer ?
#
loop_
_entity_poly.entity_id
_entity_poly.type
_entity_poly.pdbx_seq_one_letter_code
_entity_poly.pdbx_strand_id
1 'polypeptide(L)'
;MKTALLDGKKPAKFDKQIVTNLLMDQVALEQVREQKLLIGVRNEDGEIYRLIGATRHNSFMNAVEELFDLDLVDELQDSDELVEGCDAIFSEQ
;
A
#
# COMPACT_ATOMS: atom_id res chain seq x y z
N MET A 1 10.27 -5.65 2.19
CA MET A 1 8.79 -5.76 2.02
C MET A 1 8.51 -6.06 0.57
N LYS A 2 7.31 -6.52 0.21
CA LYS A 2 6.98 -6.84 -1.19
C LYS A 2 5.97 -5.85 -1.75
N THR A 3 6.05 -5.52 -3.03
CA THR A 3 5.06 -4.68 -3.68
C THR A 3 4.81 -5.10 -5.12
N ALA A 4 3.61 -4.80 -5.62
CA ALA A 4 3.23 -4.99 -7.01
C ALA A 4 2.29 -3.86 -7.44
N LEU A 5 2.39 -3.48 -8.71
CA LEU A 5 1.37 -2.67 -9.38
C LEU A 5 0.23 -3.60 -9.84
N LEU A 6 -1.01 -3.11 -9.79
CA LEU A 6 -2.17 -3.82 -10.32
C LEU A 6 -2.30 -3.53 -11.81
N ASP A 7 -2.45 -4.59 -12.60
CA ASP A 7 -2.53 -4.48 -14.06
C ASP A 7 -3.69 -3.58 -14.50
N GLY A 8 -3.40 -2.74 -15.50
CA GLY A 8 -4.38 -1.80 -16.06
C GLY A 8 -4.69 -0.60 -15.17
N LYS A 9 -4.05 -0.47 -14.00
CA LYS A 9 -4.21 0.70 -13.12
C LYS A 9 -3.09 1.70 -13.35
N LYS A 10 -3.46 2.97 -13.42
CA LYS A 10 -2.49 4.06 -13.56
C LYS A 10 -1.82 4.31 -12.20
N PRO A 11 -0.47 4.34 -12.12
CA PRO A 11 0.21 4.74 -10.91
C PRO A 11 -0.13 6.18 -10.50
N ALA A 12 -0.28 6.40 -9.20
CA ALA A 12 -0.47 7.75 -8.67
C ALA A 12 0.77 8.63 -8.91
N LYS A 13 0.58 9.94 -8.96
CA LYS A 13 1.69 10.91 -9.15
C LYS A 13 2.78 10.81 -8.09
N PHE A 14 2.43 10.39 -6.87
CA PHE A 14 3.32 10.23 -5.72
C PHE A 14 3.98 8.82 -5.64
N ASP A 15 3.69 7.91 -6.58
CA ASP A 15 4.18 6.52 -6.54
C ASP A 15 5.72 6.42 -6.42
N LYS A 16 6.42 7.33 -7.10
CA LYS A 16 7.88 7.36 -7.08
C LYS A 16 8.43 7.58 -5.68
N GLN A 17 7.75 8.38 -4.86
CA GLN A 17 8.15 8.67 -3.48
C GLN A 17 7.98 7.42 -2.62
N ILE A 18 6.83 6.72 -2.75
CA ILE A 18 6.55 5.46 -2.07
C ILE A 18 7.64 4.42 -2.33
N VAL A 19 7.99 4.18 -3.61
CA VAL A 19 8.99 3.15 -3.95
C VAL A 19 10.39 3.53 -3.47
N THR A 20 10.72 4.82 -3.44
CA THR A 20 12.04 5.31 -3.01
C THR A 20 12.21 5.19 -1.49
N ASN A 21 11.18 5.52 -0.72
CA ASN A 21 11.26 5.57 0.75
C ASN A 21 11.18 4.18 1.40
N LEU A 22 10.36 3.28 0.87
CA LEU A 22 10.03 2.01 1.53
C LEU A 22 10.98 0.84 1.22
N LEU A 23 11.97 1.04 0.33
CA LEU A 23 12.96 0.00 -0.07
C LEU A 23 12.32 -1.38 -0.28
N MET A 24 11.32 -1.44 -1.16
CA MET A 24 10.50 -2.64 -1.38
C MET A 24 11.00 -3.49 -2.54
N ASP A 25 10.81 -4.80 -2.44
CA ASP A 25 11.03 -5.75 -3.54
C ASP A 25 9.80 -5.78 -4.46
N GLN A 26 9.98 -5.41 -5.73
CA GLN A 26 8.93 -5.56 -6.72
C GLN A 26 8.81 -7.04 -7.14
N VAL A 27 7.62 -7.61 -6.95
CA VAL A 27 7.33 -9.04 -7.19
C VAL A 27 5.99 -9.21 -7.90
N ALA A 28 5.60 -10.45 -8.22
CA ALA A 28 4.27 -10.74 -8.75
C ALA A 28 3.17 -10.49 -7.70
N LEU A 29 1.99 -10.07 -8.16
CA LEU A 29 0.86 -9.67 -7.31
C LEU A 29 0.45 -10.78 -6.32
N GLU A 30 0.47 -12.03 -6.78
CA GLU A 30 0.15 -13.22 -5.99
C GLU A 30 1.09 -13.34 -4.78
N GLN A 31 2.38 -13.06 -4.97
CA GLN A 31 3.39 -13.12 -3.91
C GLN A 31 3.24 -12.01 -2.88
N VAL A 32 2.66 -10.87 -3.28
CA VAL A 32 2.28 -9.79 -2.36
C VAL A 32 1.07 -10.22 -1.54
N ARG A 33 0.04 -10.79 -2.16
CA ARG A 33 -1.19 -11.26 -1.49
C ARG A 33 -0.96 -12.41 -0.51
N GLU A 34 0.12 -13.16 -0.66
CA GLU A 34 0.55 -14.16 0.32
C GLU A 34 1.12 -13.56 1.62
N GLN A 35 1.36 -12.25 1.67
CA GLN A 35 1.83 -11.60 2.89
C GLN A 35 0.73 -11.52 3.95
N LYS A 36 1.13 -11.44 5.23
CA LYS A 36 0.21 -11.47 6.36
C LYS A 36 -0.56 -10.17 6.52
N LEU A 37 0.06 -9.06 6.15
CA LEU A 37 -0.49 -7.71 6.25
C LEU A 37 -0.35 -7.06 4.87
N LEU A 38 -1.43 -6.44 4.41
CA LEU A 38 -1.57 -5.86 3.09
C LEU A 38 -2.00 -4.39 3.20
N ILE A 39 -1.31 -3.53 2.46
CA ILE A 39 -1.63 -2.13 2.33
C ILE A 39 -2.01 -1.88 0.87
N GLY A 40 -3.22 -1.38 0.64
CA GLY A 40 -3.65 -0.85 -0.65
C GLY A 40 -3.28 0.62 -0.78
N VAL A 41 -2.87 1.04 -1.97
CA VAL A 41 -2.67 2.46 -2.28
C VAL A 41 -3.54 2.83 -3.47
N ARG A 42 -4.39 3.85 -3.30
CA ARG A 42 -5.26 4.37 -4.34
C ARG A 42 -4.59 5.46 -5.16
N ASN A 43 -4.96 5.51 -6.43
CA ASN A 43 -4.59 6.59 -7.34
C ASN A 43 -5.66 7.69 -7.30
N GLU A 44 -5.46 8.72 -8.12
CA GLU A 44 -6.37 9.86 -8.24
C GLU A 44 -7.75 9.50 -8.80
N ASP A 45 -7.89 8.32 -9.43
CA ASP A 45 -9.15 7.78 -9.91
C ASP A 45 -9.90 6.97 -8.83
N GLY A 46 -9.34 6.90 -7.61
CA GLY A 46 -9.88 6.12 -6.48
C GLY A 46 -9.65 4.62 -6.59
N GLU A 47 -8.80 4.18 -7.54
CA GLU A 47 -8.52 2.77 -7.77
C GLU A 47 -7.27 2.33 -7.01
N ILE A 48 -7.34 1.19 -6.31
CA ILE A 48 -6.12 0.57 -5.76
C ILE A 48 -5.22 0.19 -6.93
N TYR A 49 -4.08 0.88 -7.05
CA TYR A 49 -3.13 0.69 -8.14
C TYR A 49 -1.87 -0.05 -7.69
N ARG A 50 -1.57 -0.03 -6.38
CA ARG A 50 -0.43 -0.71 -5.78
C ARG A 50 -0.87 -1.48 -4.55
N LEU A 51 -0.34 -2.69 -4.41
CA LEU A 51 -0.37 -3.44 -3.16
C LEU A 51 1.03 -3.49 -2.56
N ILE A 52 1.10 -3.33 -1.25
CA ILE A 52 2.31 -3.49 -0.44
C ILE A 52 2.02 -4.57 0.59
N GLY A 53 2.88 -5.58 0.63
CA GLY A 53 2.76 -6.72 1.53
C GLY A 53 3.90 -6.74 2.55
N ALA A 54 3.54 -6.88 3.81
CA ALA A 54 4.47 -7.02 4.93
C ALA A 54 4.28 -8.37 5.64
N THR A 55 5.39 -9.06 5.89
CA THR A 55 5.38 -10.32 6.64
C THR A 55 5.27 -10.11 8.15
N ARG A 56 5.75 -8.97 8.66
CA ARG A 56 5.87 -8.64 10.09
C ARG A 56 5.23 -7.29 10.38
N HIS A 57 4.62 -7.18 11.57
CA HIS A 57 3.98 -5.96 12.05
C HIS A 57 4.91 -4.74 12.05
N ASN A 58 6.18 -4.87 12.44
CA ASN A 58 7.11 -3.73 12.43
C ASN A 58 7.35 -3.18 11.02
N SER A 59 7.41 -4.04 10.00
CA SER A 59 7.56 -3.59 8.62
C SER A 59 6.28 -2.92 8.11
N PHE A 60 5.12 -3.44 8.52
CA PHE A 60 3.83 -2.81 8.24
C PHE A 60 3.73 -1.42 8.86
N MET A 61 4.03 -1.28 10.15
CA MET A 61 4.01 0.02 10.83
C MET A 61 4.98 1.02 10.23
N ASN A 62 6.19 0.59 9.86
CA ASN A 62 7.12 1.47 9.15
C ASN A 62 6.56 1.92 7.80
N ALA A 63 5.88 1.04 7.06
CA ALA A 63 5.24 1.45 5.81
C ALA A 63 4.09 2.45 6.03
N VAL A 64 3.27 2.22 7.06
CA VAL A 64 2.19 3.13 7.48
C VAL A 64 2.73 4.51 7.84
N GLU A 65 3.77 4.59 8.67
CA GLU A 65 4.41 5.86 9.07
C GLU A 65 4.94 6.63 7.85
N GLU A 66 5.65 5.95 6.95
CA GLU A 66 6.19 6.57 5.73
C GLU A 66 5.09 7.04 4.76
N LEU A 67 3.93 6.36 4.72
CA LEU A 67 2.80 6.80 3.92
C LEU A 67 2.12 8.04 4.53
N PHE A 68 2.04 8.12 5.86
CA PHE A 68 1.60 9.34 6.54
C PHE A 68 2.57 10.50 6.33
N ASP A 69 3.88 10.25 6.33
CA ASP A 69 4.91 11.27 6.04
C ASP A 69 4.83 11.78 4.58
N LEU A 70 4.13 11.08 3.69
CA LEU A 70 3.79 11.51 2.33
C LEU A 70 2.45 12.27 2.26
N ASP A 71 1.88 12.66 3.39
CA ASP A 71 0.57 13.32 3.51
C ASP A 71 -0.61 12.46 2.97
N LEU A 72 -0.46 11.14 2.93
CA LEU A 72 -1.55 10.23 2.59
C LEU A 72 -2.41 9.93 3.82
N VAL A 73 -3.68 9.63 3.58
CA VAL A 73 -4.66 9.29 4.63
C VAL A 73 -4.98 7.82 4.56
N ASP A 74 -4.98 7.14 5.72
CA ASP A 74 -5.50 5.79 5.84
C ASP A 74 -7.03 5.82 5.95
N GLU A 75 -7.70 5.35 4.91
CA GLU A 75 -9.15 5.25 4.84
C GLU A 75 -9.74 4.29 5.89
N LEU A 76 -8.93 3.35 6.39
CA LEU A 76 -9.36 2.33 7.34
C LEU A 76 -8.91 2.62 8.77
N GLN A 77 -8.35 3.81 9.05
CA GLN A 77 -7.79 4.13 10.37
C GLN A 77 -8.75 3.90 11.54
N ASP A 78 -10.05 4.13 11.34
CA ASP A 78 -11.10 3.97 12.35
C ASP A 78 -11.87 2.62 12.22
N SER A 79 -11.35 1.67 11.45
CA SER A 79 -11.98 0.38 11.16
C SER A 79 -11.02 -0.79 11.35
N ASP A 80 -11.46 -1.82 12.08
CA ASP A 80 -10.75 -3.10 12.18
C ASP A 80 -11.13 -4.08 11.04
N GLU A 81 -12.00 -3.66 10.11
CA GLU A 81 -12.44 -4.51 9.00
C GLU A 81 -11.46 -4.48 7.82
N LEU A 82 -11.21 -5.66 7.24
CA LEU A 82 -10.49 -5.77 5.98
C LEU A 82 -11.36 -5.26 4.83
N VAL A 83 -10.91 -4.21 4.16
CA VAL A 83 -11.58 -3.68 2.95
C VAL A 83 -10.75 -4.04 1.73
N GLU A 84 -11.39 -4.61 0.71
CA GLU A 84 -10.73 -5.10 -0.52
C GLU A 84 -9.55 -6.08 -0.25
N GLY A 85 -9.58 -6.74 0.92
CA GLY A 85 -8.52 -7.65 1.37
C GLY A 85 -7.27 -6.95 1.92
N CYS A 86 -7.35 -5.65 2.23
CA CYS A 86 -6.26 -4.86 2.79
C CYS A 86 -6.51 -4.57 4.28
N ASP A 87 -5.42 -4.55 5.06
CA ASP A 87 -5.39 -4.14 6.47
C ASP A 87 -5.31 -2.61 6.62
N ALA A 88 -4.87 -1.90 5.57
CA ALA A 88 -4.92 -0.44 5.48
C ALA A 88 -5.08 -0.03 4.01
N ILE A 89 -5.70 1.12 3.77
CA ILE A 89 -5.85 1.68 2.41
C ILE A 89 -5.46 3.15 2.46
N PHE A 90 -4.44 3.53 1.69
CA PHE A 90 -3.96 4.90 1.63
C PHE A 90 -4.38 5.61 0.34
N SER A 91 -4.81 6.86 0.47
CA SER A 91 -5.10 7.76 -0.64
C SER A 91 -4.60 9.18 -0.36
N GLU A 92 -4.53 10.02 -1.40
CA GLU A 92 -4.52 11.47 -1.18
C GLU A 92 -5.90 11.93 -0.66
N GLN A 93 -5.94 13.09 0.03
CA GLN A 93 -7.18 13.75 0.45
C GLN A 93 -8.02 14.26 -0.73
#